data_AF-A0A846HVC3-F1
#
_entry.id   AF-A0A846HVC3-F1
#
_cell.length_a   1.000
_cell.length_b   1.000
_cell.length_c   1.000
_cell.angle_alpha   90.00
_cell.angle_beta   90.00
_cell.angle_gamma   90.00
#
_symmetry.space_group_name_H-M   'P 1'
#
loop_
_entity.id
_entity.type
_entity.pdbx_description
1 polymer ?
#
loop_
_entity_poly.entity_id
_entity_poly.type
_entity_poly.pdbx_seq_one_letter_code
_entity_poly.pdbx_strand_id
1 'polypeptide(L)'
;MHRATSRFWDLFNALPKDVQALARKNYDLLKRNPKHPSLHLKKVGTLWSARIGRNHRALASEDEDGLVWVWIGTHKEYDRLLKSRRG
;
A
#
# COMPACT_ATOMS: atom_id res chain seq x y z
N MET A 1 -7.92 1.80 12.87
CA MET A 1 -7.93 3.06 12.09
C MET A 1 -6.98 2.90 10.89
N HIS A 2 -7.23 3.59 9.76
CA HIS A 2 -6.30 3.61 8.63
C HIS A 2 -5.83 5.05 8.37
N ARG A 3 -4.54 5.32 8.50
CA ARG A 3 -3.94 6.64 8.28
C ARG A 3 -2.93 6.57 7.13
N ALA A 4 -2.56 7.70 6.57
CA ALA A 4 -1.53 7.78 5.53
C ALA A 4 -0.61 8.98 5.80
N THR A 5 0.69 8.81 5.59
CA THR A 5 1.68 9.87 5.79
C THR A 5 1.67 10.86 4.62
N SER A 6 2.24 12.07 4.82
CA SER A 6 2.40 13.03 3.71
C SER A 6 3.17 12.43 2.53
N ARG A 7 4.24 11.67 2.82
CA ARG A 7 4.99 10.93 1.80
C ARG A 7 4.13 9.98 0.98
N PHE A 8 3.19 9.28 1.62
CA PHE A 8 2.26 8.42 0.89
C PHE A 8 1.39 9.24 -0.06
N TRP A 9 0.88 10.37 0.38
CA TRP A 9 0.05 11.25 -0.45
C TRP A 9 0.83 11.85 -1.62
N ASP A 10 2.08 12.26 -1.41
CA ASP A 10 2.93 12.77 -2.48
C ASP A 10 3.16 11.72 -3.58
N LEU A 11 3.48 10.49 -3.17
CA LEU A 11 3.63 9.35 -4.08
C LEU A 11 2.31 9.01 -4.78
N PHE A 12 1.20 9.00 -4.04
CA PHE A 12 -0.13 8.74 -4.60
C PHE A 12 -0.49 9.77 -5.67
N ASN A 13 -0.26 11.05 -5.39
CA ASN A 13 -0.59 12.14 -6.31
C ASN A 13 0.25 12.13 -7.58
N ALA A 14 1.48 11.59 -7.51
CA ALA A 14 2.36 11.39 -8.66
C ALA A 14 1.94 10.20 -9.57
N LEU A 15 1.04 9.33 -9.11
CA LEU A 15 0.60 8.18 -9.91
C LEU A 15 -0.37 8.61 -11.02
N PRO A 16 -0.47 7.82 -12.11
CA PRO A 16 -1.54 7.96 -13.10
C PRO A 16 -2.95 7.94 -12.48
N LYS A 17 -3.88 8.69 -13.06
CA LYS A 17 -5.24 8.89 -12.51
C LYS A 17 -6.05 7.59 -12.37
N ASP A 18 -5.87 6.66 -13.28
CA ASP A 18 -6.46 5.32 -13.23
C ASP A 18 -5.96 4.51 -12.01
N VAL A 19 -4.67 4.62 -11.70
CA VAL A 19 -4.06 3.97 -10.53
C VAL A 19 -4.55 4.64 -9.25
N GLN A 20 -4.66 5.97 -9.22
CA GLN A 20 -5.23 6.71 -8.09
C GLN A 20 -6.67 6.25 -7.80
N ALA A 21 -7.51 6.12 -8.84
CA ALA A 21 -8.87 5.64 -8.70
C ALA A 21 -8.93 4.20 -8.17
N LEU A 22 -8.06 3.32 -8.69
CA LEU A 22 -7.97 1.93 -8.24
C LEU A 22 -7.50 1.82 -6.77
N ALA A 23 -6.54 2.65 -6.37
CA ALA A 23 -6.08 2.71 -4.98
C ALA A 23 -7.19 3.16 -4.02
N ARG A 24 -7.99 4.17 -4.41
CA ARG A 24 -9.17 4.59 -3.62
C ARG A 24 -10.18 3.45 -3.49
N LYS A 25 -10.52 2.79 -4.60
CA LYS A 25 -11.45 1.64 -4.61
C LYS A 25 -10.96 0.51 -3.70
N ASN A 26 -9.68 0.18 -3.76
CA ASN A 26 -9.11 -0.89 -2.92
C ASN A 26 -9.04 -0.48 -1.44
N TYR A 27 -8.81 0.80 -1.15
CA TYR A 27 -8.87 1.31 0.21
C TYR A 27 -10.29 1.26 0.80
N ASP A 28 -11.31 1.60 0.01
CA ASP A 28 -12.71 1.45 0.42
C ASP A 28 -13.09 -0.02 0.63
N LEU A 29 -12.60 -0.91 -0.23
CA LEU A 29 -12.77 -2.36 -0.06
C LEU A 29 -12.06 -2.85 1.21
N LEU A 30 -10.85 -2.38 1.47
CA LEU A 30 -10.07 -2.73 2.66
C LEU A 30 -10.82 -2.34 3.94
N LYS A 31 -11.41 -1.14 4.00
CA LYS A 31 -12.20 -0.69 5.16
C LYS A 31 -13.39 -1.61 5.44
N ARG A 32 -14.02 -2.14 4.40
CA ARG A 32 -15.22 -2.98 4.49
C ARG A 32 -14.86 -4.45 4.75
N ASN A 33 -13.83 -4.95 4.08
CA ASN A 33 -13.38 -6.33 4.18
C ASN A 33 -11.85 -6.41 4.03
N PRO A 34 -11.09 -6.27 5.13
CA PRO A 34 -9.64 -6.34 5.11
C PRO A 34 -9.08 -7.69 4.63
N LYS A 35 -9.88 -8.76 4.77
CA LYS A 35 -9.51 -10.14 4.40
C LYS A 35 -9.90 -10.47 2.95
N HIS A 36 -10.34 -9.49 2.16
CA HIS A 36 -10.76 -9.74 0.79
C HIS A 36 -9.57 -10.25 -0.06
N PRO A 37 -9.69 -11.39 -0.74
CA PRO A 37 -8.56 -12.00 -1.44
C PRO A 37 -7.97 -11.10 -2.53
N SER A 38 -8.76 -10.26 -3.22
CA SER A 38 -8.20 -9.35 -4.24
C SER A 38 -7.16 -8.34 -3.71
N LEU A 39 -7.22 -7.98 -2.42
CA LEU A 39 -6.28 -7.04 -1.80
C LEU A 39 -4.91 -7.67 -1.57
N HIS A 40 -4.83 -9.01 -1.46
CA HIS A 40 -3.64 -9.75 -1.06
C HIS A 40 -2.88 -9.05 0.09
N LEU A 41 -3.62 -8.58 1.10
CA LEU A 41 -3.05 -7.92 2.25
C LEU A 41 -2.23 -8.93 3.05
N LYS A 42 -0.91 -8.73 3.10
CA LYS A 42 0.01 -9.64 3.80
C LYS A 42 1.14 -8.89 4.50
N LYS A 43 1.65 -9.47 5.57
CA LYS A 43 2.83 -8.97 6.27
C LYS A 43 4.10 -9.35 5.50
N VAL A 44 5.01 -8.39 5.33
CA VAL A 44 6.29 -8.51 4.63
C VAL A 44 7.35 -7.84 5.52
N GLY A 45 8.03 -8.66 6.33
CA GLY A 45 8.90 -8.16 7.39
C GLY A 45 8.09 -7.45 8.47
N THR A 46 8.47 -6.19 8.77
CA THR A 46 7.76 -5.33 9.74
C THR A 46 6.62 -4.51 9.13
N LEU A 47 6.43 -4.57 7.81
CA LEU A 47 5.37 -3.83 7.12
C LEU A 47 4.27 -4.75 6.60
N TRP A 48 3.13 -4.15 6.28
CA TRP A 48 2.04 -4.74 5.52
C TRP A 48 2.09 -4.29 4.07
N SER A 49 1.83 -5.22 3.14
CA SER A 49 1.79 -4.98 1.70
C SER A 49 0.40 -5.28 1.18
N ALA A 50 -0.18 -4.35 0.42
CA ALA A 50 -1.45 -4.51 -0.27
C ALA A 50 -1.32 -4.31 -1.77
N ARG A 51 -2.12 -5.09 -2.51
CA ARG A 51 -2.24 -5.01 -3.96
C ARG A 51 -3.22 -3.91 -4.33
N ILE A 52 -2.74 -2.95 -5.11
CA ILE A 52 -3.58 -1.93 -5.73
C ILE A 52 -4.06 -2.42 -7.09
N GLY A 53 -3.14 -2.88 -7.93
CA GLY A 53 -3.46 -3.44 -9.24
C GLY A 53 -2.46 -4.50 -9.66
N ARG A 54 -2.36 -4.79 -10.96
CA ARG A 54 -1.37 -5.76 -11.46
C ARG A 54 0.06 -5.31 -11.11
N ASN A 55 0.35 -4.04 -11.37
CA ASN A 55 1.71 -3.48 -11.32
C ASN A 55 1.95 -2.48 -10.17
N HIS A 56 0.99 -2.28 -9.26
CA HIS A 56 1.13 -1.31 -8.17
C HIS A 56 0.88 -1.96 -6.80
N ARG A 57 1.65 -1.53 -5.80
CA ARG A 57 1.57 -1.98 -4.42
C ARG A 57 1.54 -0.77 -3.48
N ALA A 58 0.95 -0.97 -2.31
CA ALA A 58 1.01 -0.03 -1.21
C ALA A 58 1.60 -0.73 0.02
N LEU A 59 2.34 0.03 0.82
CA LEU A 59 2.96 -0.43 2.06
C LEU A 59 2.43 0.36 3.25
N ALA A 60 2.13 -0.35 4.33
CA ALA A 60 1.73 0.23 5.60
C ALA A 60 2.61 -0.29 6.73
N SER A 61 2.87 0.55 7.73
CA SER A 61 3.32 0.11 9.04
C SER A 61 2.10 -0.25 9.89
N GLU A 62 2.27 -1.21 10.78
CA GLU A 62 1.34 -1.47 11.85
C GLU A 62 1.73 -0.60 13.05
N ASP A 63 0.74 -0.01 13.70
CA ASP A 63 0.83 0.80 14.90
C ASP A 63 -0.30 0.41 15.86
N GLU A 64 -0.29 0.89 17.10
CA GLU A 64 -1.29 0.56 18.13
C GLU A 64 -2.73 0.82 17.67
N ASP A 65 -2.92 1.86 16.85
CA ASP A 65 -4.22 2.29 16.31
C ASP A 65 -4.63 1.57 15.00
N GLY A 66 -3.73 0.82 14.36
CA GLY A 66 -3.97 0.12 13.10
C GLY A 66 -2.91 0.36 12.02
N LEU A 67 -3.34 0.47 10.76
CA LEU A 67 -2.42 0.56 9.61
C LEU A 67 -2.14 2.00 9.20
N VAL A 68 -0.86 2.35 9.14
CA VAL A 68 -0.35 3.64 8.65
C VAL A 68 0.32 3.44 7.30
N TRP A 69 -0.31 3.89 6.22
CA TRP A 69 0.23 3.81 4.86
C TRP A 69 1.39 4.78 4.67
N VAL A 70 2.55 4.26 4.28
CA VAL A 70 3.81 5.01 4.20
C VAL A 70 4.36 5.11 2.78
N TRP A 71 3.93 4.22 1.87
CA TRP A 71 4.40 4.20 0.50
C TRP A 71 3.37 3.59 -0.47
N ILE A 72 3.34 4.08 -1.70
CA ILE A 72 2.61 3.50 -2.83
C ILE A 72 3.44 3.69 -4.09
N GLY A 73 3.45 2.71 -4.98
CA GLY A 73 4.20 2.80 -6.22
C GLY A 73 4.18 1.52 -7.03
N THR A 74 5.08 1.45 -8.01
CA THR A 74 5.16 0.32 -8.94
C THR A 74 5.76 -0.92 -8.29
N HIS A 75 5.46 -2.09 -8.85
CA HIS A 75 6.06 -3.35 -8.41
C HIS A 75 7.59 -3.34 -8.52
N LYS A 76 8.14 -2.65 -9.54
CA LYS A 76 9.59 -2.51 -9.72
C LYS A 76 10.24 -1.73 -8.58
N GLU A 77 9.62 -0.63 -8.14
CA GLU A 77 10.12 0.16 -7.01
C GLU A 77 9.95 -0.58 -5.69
N TYR A 78 8.82 -1.28 -5.53
CA TYR A 78 8.57 -2.17 -4.40
C TYR A 78 9.67 -3.23 -4.27
N ASP A 79 10.07 -3.88 -5.37
CA ASP A 79 11.11 -4.90 -5.34
C ASP A 79 12.47 -4.31 -4.96
N ARG A 80 12.78 -3.08 -5.41
CA ARG A 80 14.00 -2.37 -4.98
C ARG A 80 13.98 -2.05 -3.49
N LEU A 81 12.86 -1.55 -2.97
CA LEU A 81 12.68 -1.23 -1.55
C LEU A 81 12.80 -2.46 -0.66
N LEU A 82 12.32 -3.62 -1.11
CA LEU A 82 12.47 -4.87 -0.37
C LEU A 82 13.91 -5.40 -0.41
N LYS A 83 14.60 -5.23 -1.53
CA LYS A 83 16.02 -5.63 -1.64
C LYS A 83 16.92 -4.77 -0.75
N SER A 84 16.68 -3.47 -0.65
CA SER A 84 17.49 -2.57 0.17
C SER A 84 17.28 -2.73 1.68
N ARG A 85 16.19 -3.36 2.12
CA ARG A 85 15.89 -3.63 3.55
C ARG A 85 16.39 -4.99 4.05
N ARG A 86 17.08 -5.76 3.20
CA ARG A 86 17.73 -7.03 3.56
C ARG A 86 19.23 -6.90 3.77
N GLY A 87 19.76 -5.68 3.83
CA GLY A 87 21.17 -5.37 4.13
C GLY A 87 21.35 -4.98 5.59
#